data_AF-A0A9D3VQH7-F1
#
_entry.id   AF-A0A9D3VQH7-F1
#
_cell.length_a   1.000
_cell.length_b   1.000
_cell.length_c   1.000
_cell.angle_alpha   90.00
_cell.angle_beta   90.00
_cell.angle_gamma   90.00
#
_symmetry.space_group_name_H-M   'P 1'
#
loop_
_entity.id
_entity.type
_entity.pdbx_description
1 polymer ?
#
loop_
_entity_poly.entity_id
_entity_poly.type
_entity_poly.pdbx_seq_one_letter_code
_entity_poly.pdbx_strand_id
1 'polypeptide(L)'
;MKGFLGSQDCWDIVKEKYVKLENAVAKAALTNEEKIVLKEVRKNDKRTFFFIFQRVDKSNIEKNLDVKTSNHGEFCKNSFKELKRPKKVHLQTLKAKFETLRMKVSESIDDYVT
;
A
#
# COMPACT_ATOMS: atom_id res chain seq x y z
N MET A 1 -3.53 -1.19 5.35
CA MET A 1 -3.33 -1.67 3.96
C MET A 1 -3.26 -3.19 3.90
N LYS A 2 -2.39 -3.87 4.68
CA LYS A 2 -2.37 -5.35 4.76
C LYS A 2 -3.74 -5.97 5.10
N GLY A 3 -4.41 -5.51 6.15
CA GLY A 3 -5.75 -6.00 6.50
C GLY A 3 -6.81 -5.72 5.42
N PHE A 4 -6.73 -4.56 4.77
CA PHE A 4 -7.66 -4.20 3.68
C PHE A 4 -7.44 -5.04 2.41
N LEU A 5 -6.19 -5.19 1.96
CA LEU A 5 -5.88 -6.05 0.81
C LEU A 5 -6.11 -7.54 1.13
N GLY A 6 -5.90 -7.94 2.39
CA GLY A 6 -6.26 -9.27 2.88
C GLY A 6 -7.76 -9.52 2.83
N SER A 7 -8.59 -8.53 3.22
CA SER A 7 -10.06 -8.63 3.09
C SER A 7 -10.59 -8.58 1.65
N GLN A 8 -9.70 -8.41 0.67
CA GLN A 8 -10.02 -8.33 -0.75
C GLN A 8 -9.33 -9.46 -1.55
N ASP A 9 -8.73 -10.44 -0.86
CA ASP A 9 -7.96 -11.56 -1.44
C ASP A 9 -6.88 -11.10 -2.43
N CYS A 10 -6.31 -9.92 -2.16
CA CYS A 10 -5.34 -9.23 -3.00
C CYS A 10 -3.94 -9.24 -2.37
N TRP A 11 -3.80 -9.74 -1.14
CA TRP A 11 -2.55 -9.68 -0.39
C TRP A 11 -1.47 -10.60 -0.96
N ASP A 12 -1.86 -11.76 -1.49
CA ASP A 12 -0.91 -12.75 -1.99
C ASP A 12 -0.17 -12.27 -3.24
N ILE A 13 -0.79 -11.41 -4.06
CA ILE A 13 -0.14 -10.79 -5.23
C ILE A 13 0.89 -9.72 -4.84
N VAL A 14 0.75 -9.13 -3.65
CA VAL A 14 1.77 -8.22 -3.12
C VAL A 14 2.96 -9.02 -2.55
N LYS A 15 2.69 -10.22 -2.02
CA LYS A 15 3.73 -11.12 -1.50
C LYS A 15 4.48 -11.81 -2.64
N GLU A 16 3.76 -12.56 -3.46
CA GLU A 16 4.20 -13.27 -4.65
C GLU A 16 4.16 -12.30 -5.83
N LYS A 17 5.34 -11.87 -6.30
CA LYS A 17 5.44 -10.97 -7.44
C LYS A 17 4.71 -11.59 -8.64
N TYR A 18 3.76 -10.87 -9.23
CA TYR A 18 3.13 -11.30 -10.48
C TYR A 18 4.19 -11.46 -11.58
N VAL A 19 4.38 -12.68 -12.08
CA VAL A 19 5.25 -12.96 -13.22
C VAL A 19 4.42 -12.89 -14.49
N LYS A 20 4.66 -11.85 -15.30
CA LYS A 20 3.95 -11.65 -16.56
C LYS A 20 4.47 -12.66 -17.60
N LEU A 21 3.65 -13.64 -17.96
CA LEU A 21 3.94 -14.52 -19.09
C LEU A 21 3.73 -13.76 -20.41
N GLU A 22 4.81 -13.29 -21.03
CA GLU A 22 4.78 -12.53 -22.28
C GLU A 22 4.74 -13.43 -23.53
N ASN A 23 5.25 -14.66 -23.45
CA ASN A 23 5.33 -15.55 -24.61
C ASN A 23 3.96 -16.15 -24.98
N ALA A 24 3.51 -15.88 -26.20
CA ALA A 24 2.23 -16.36 -26.75
C ALA A 24 2.18 -17.89 -26.88
N VAL A 25 3.32 -18.52 -27.18
CA VAL A 25 3.45 -20.00 -27.28
C VAL A 25 3.26 -20.64 -25.90
N ALA A 26 3.88 -20.08 -24.87
CA ALA A 26 3.73 -20.56 -23.50
C ALA A 26 2.30 -20.36 -22.96
N LYS A 27 1.60 -19.29 -23.38
CA LYS A 27 0.17 -19.08 -23.09
C LYS A 27 -0.75 -20.07 -23.81
N ALA A 28 -0.43 -20.43 -25.05
CA ALA A 28 -1.22 -21.36 -25.84
C ALA A 28 -1.12 -22.79 -25.29
N ALA A 29 0.07 -23.16 -24.80
CA ALA A 29 0.36 -24.44 -24.15
C ALA A 29 -0.31 -24.65 -22.79
N LEU A 30 -0.83 -23.60 -22.16
CA LEU A 30 -1.57 -23.72 -20.90
C LEU A 30 -2.87 -24.50 -21.08
N THR A 31 -3.15 -25.36 -20.11
CA THR A 31 -4.45 -26.01 -19.93
C THR A 31 -5.55 -24.98 -19.66
N ASN A 32 -6.82 -25.39 -19.81
CA ASN A 32 -7.96 -24.50 -19.60
C ASN A 32 -8.03 -24.01 -18.15
N GLU A 33 -7.75 -24.88 -17.18
CA GLU A 33 -7.65 -24.55 -15.76
C GLU A 33 -6.57 -23.50 -15.48
N GLU A 34 -5.36 -23.66 -16.03
CA GLU A 34 -4.28 -22.68 -15.86
C GLU A 34 -4.61 -21.32 -16.50
N LYS A 35 -5.35 -21.31 -17.61
CA LYS A 35 -5.85 -20.08 -18.24
C LYS A 35 -6.86 -19.35 -17.37
N ILE A 36 -7.72 -20.07 -16.65
CA ILE A 36 -8.70 -19.49 -15.70
C ILE A 36 -7.96 -18.86 -14.52
N VAL A 37 -7.03 -19.61 -13.90
CA VAL A 37 -6.20 -19.11 -12.78
C VAL A 37 -5.42 -17.87 -13.21
N LEU A 38 -4.80 -17.88 -14.40
CA LEU A 38 -4.05 -16.72 -14.90
C LEU A 38 -4.93 -15.48 -15.11
N LYS A 39 -6.18 -15.64 -15.54
CA LYS A 39 -7.13 -14.52 -15.68
C LYS A 39 -7.52 -13.95 -14.31
N GLU A 40 -7.72 -14.81 -13.32
CA GLU A 40 -8.08 -14.40 -11.96
C GLU A 40 -6.93 -13.66 -11.27
N VAL A 41 -5.70 -14.19 -11.37
CA VAL A 41 -4.50 -13.51 -10.88
C VAL A 41 -4.33 -12.13 -11.53
N ARG A 42 -4.55 -12.00 -12.84
CA ARG A 42 -4.50 -10.69 -13.53
C ARG A 42 -5.57 -9.71 -13.05
N LYS A 43 -6.78 -10.21 -12.76
CA LYS A 43 -7.88 -9.38 -12.26
C LYS A 43 -7.56 -8.85 -10.87
N ASN A 44 -7.04 -9.72 -10.01
CA ASN A 44 -6.67 -9.38 -8.65
C ASN A 44 -5.42 -8.46 -8.62
N ASP A 45 -4.49 -8.60 -9.57
CA ASP A 45 -3.32 -7.69 -9.70
C ASP A 45 -3.76 -6.26 -10.03
N LYS A 46 -4.62 -6.10 -11.04
CA LYS A 46 -5.22 -4.79 -11.39
C LYS A 46 -6.03 -4.18 -10.24
N ARG A 47 -6.80 -5.01 -9.53
CA ARG A 47 -7.58 -4.57 -8.36
C ARG A 47 -6.69 -4.10 -7.21
N THR A 48 -5.62 -4.86 -6.93
CA THR A 48 -4.61 -4.50 -5.93
C THR A 48 -3.98 -3.15 -6.26
N PHE A 49 -3.60 -2.96 -7.53
CA PHE A 49 -3.05 -1.71 -8.01
C PHE A 49 -4.01 -0.54 -7.82
N PHE A 50 -5.28 -0.69 -8.24
CA PHE A 50 -6.29 0.35 -8.08
C PHE A 50 -6.46 0.79 -6.61
N PHE A 51 -6.50 -0.16 -5.69
CA PHE A 51 -6.61 0.15 -4.26
C PHE A 51 -5.40 0.85 -3.68
N ILE A 52 -4.22 0.58 -4.23
CA ILE A 52 -2.99 1.28 -3.84
C ILE A 52 -3.00 2.70 -4.40
N PHE A 53 -3.41 2.86 -5.66
CA PHE A 53 -3.61 4.16 -6.29
C PHE A 53 -4.59 5.06 -5.54
N GLN A 54 -5.70 4.49 -5.05
CA GLN A 54 -6.68 5.25 -4.28
C GLN A 54 -6.14 5.76 -2.93
N ARG A 55 -5.09 5.13 -2.39
CA ARG A 55 -4.57 5.39 -1.04
C ARG A 55 -3.23 6.11 -1.01
N VAL A 56 -2.54 6.22 -2.14
CA VAL A 56 -1.30 6.99 -2.29
C VAL A 56 -1.67 8.37 -2.84
N ASP A 57 -1.08 9.44 -2.31
CA ASP A 57 -1.31 10.80 -2.82
C ASP A 57 -0.92 10.90 -4.31
N LYS A 58 -1.80 11.51 -5.11
CA LYS A 58 -1.64 11.66 -6.58
C LYS A 58 -0.27 12.24 -6.99
N SER A 59 0.33 13.09 -6.16
CA SER A 59 1.63 13.73 -6.43
C SER A 59 2.85 12.79 -6.38
N ASN A 60 2.78 11.69 -5.61
CA ASN A 60 3.86 10.69 -5.55
C ASN A 60 3.77 9.64 -6.68
N ILE A 61 2.64 9.63 -7.40
CA ILE A 61 2.30 8.65 -8.44
C ILE A 61 2.83 9.07 -9.81
N GLU A 62 2.71 10.35 -10.19
CA GLU A 62 3.18 10.85 -11.50
C GLU A 62 4.67 10.56 -11.73
N LYS A 63 5.49 10.60 -10.69
CA LYS A 63 6.95 10.34 -10.80
C LYS A 63 7.31 8.87 -11.01
N ASN A 64 6.40 7.93 -10.75
CA ASN A 64 6.71 6.50 -10.69
C ASN A 64 5.93 5.65 -11.72
N LEU A 65 4.98 6.24 -12.45
CA LEU A 65 4.17 5.54 -13.46
C LEU A 65 4.99 5.08 -14.69
N ASP A 66 6.19 5.63 -14.91
CA ASP A 66 7.10 5.20 -15.98
C ASP A 66 7.70 3.79 -15.76
N VAL A 67 7.55 3.21 -14.56
CA VAL A 67 8.04 1.87 -14.27
C VAL A 67 7.06 0.84 -14.84
N LYS A 68 7.40 0.36 -16.05
CA LYS A 68 6.73 -0.72 -16.79
C LYS A 68 6.18 -1.82 -15.87
N THR A 69 5.00 -2.32 -16.25
CA THR A 69 4.11 -3.33 -15.65
C THR A 69 4.74 -4.60 -15.04
N SER A 70 6.06 -4.80 -15.10
CA SER A 70 6.79 -5.93 -14.52
C SER A 70 7.14 -5.79 -13.03
N ASN A 71 7.21 -4.56 -12.48
CA ASN A 71 7.72 -4.34 -11.11
C ASN A 71 6.67 -3.81 -10.12
N HIS A 72 5.39 -4.04 -10.41
CA HIS A 72 4.26 -3.50 -9.64
C HIS A 72 4.32 -3.83 -8.14
N GLY A 73 4.58 -5.09 -7.79
CA GLY A 73 4.63 -5.51 -6.38
C GLY A 73 5.73 -4.79 -5.57
N GLU A 74 6.81 -4.39 -6.22
CA GLU A 74 7.94 -3.69 -5.60
C GLU A 74 7.62 -2.21 -5.39
N PHE A 75 7.00 -1.57 -6.39
CA PHE A 75 6.40 -0.24 -6.24
C PHE A 75 5.39 -0.21 -5.09
N CYS A 76 4.46 -1.17 -5.07
CA CYS A 76 3.46 -1.32 -4.01
C CYS A 76 4.08 -1.43 -2.60
N LYS A 77 5.17 -2.20 -2.46
CA LYS A 77 5.92 -2.31 -1.19
C LYS A 77 6.58 -1.00 -0.80
N ASN A 78 7.15 -0.27 -1.76
CA ASN A 78 7.85 0.99 -1.52
C ASN A 78 6.88 2.12 -1.15
N SER A 79 5.79 2.31 -1.91
CA SER A 79 4.76 3.31 -1.59
C SER A 79 4.15 3.08 -0.20
N PHE A 80 4.00 1.82 0.21
CA PHE A 80 3.55 1.49 1.56
C PHE A 80 4.56 1.85 2.66
N LYS A 81 5.86 1.63 2.42
CA LYS A 81 6.91 2.07 3.34
C LYS A 81 6.92 3.59 3.46
N GLU A 82 6.75 4.30 2.36
CA GLU A 82 6.70 5.76 2.33
C GLU A 82 5.49 6.29 3.09
N LEU A 83 4.28 5.75 2.90
CA LEU A 83 3.08 6.16 3.65
C LEU A 83 3.18 5.92 5.17
N LYS A 84 3.96 4.93 5.61
CA LYS A 84 4.18 4.64 7.04
C LYS A 84 5.09 5.65 7.73
N ARG A 85 6.05 6.22 7.00
CA ARG A 85 7.01 7.20 7.56
C ARG A 85 6.34 8.48 8.09
N PRO A 86 5.50 9.21 7.35
CA PRO A 86 4.88 10.44 7.82
C PRO A 86 3.90 10.17 8.96
N LYS A 87 3.15 9.05 8.94
CA LYS A 87 2.30 8.65 10.08
C LYS A 87 3.10 8.39 11.34
N LYS A 88 4.26 7.73 11.22
CA LYS A 88 5.15 7.48 12.35
C LYS A 88 5.77 8.78 12.88
N VAL A 89 6.22 9.66 11.99
CA VAL A 89 6.77 10.97 12.36
C VAL A 89 5.72 11.81 13.06
N HIS A 90 4.51 11.92 12.49
CA HIS A 90 3.41 12.66 13.10
C HIS A 90 3.04 12.14 14.50
N LEU A 91 2.96 10.81 14.65
CA LEU A 91 2.73 10.19 15.95
C LEU A 91 3.85 10.49 16.96
N GLN A 92 5.11 10.42 16.52
CA GLN A 92 6.25 10.77 17.37
C GLN A 92 6.22 12.25 17.77
N THR A 93 5.88 13.15 16.85
CA THR A 93 5.72 14.58 17.12
C THR A 93 4.61 14.83 18.14
N LEU A 94 3.46 14.17 18.00
CA LEU A 94 2.36 14.27 18.98
C LEU A 94 2.79 13.76 20.36
N LYS A 95 3.49 12.61 20.41
CA LYS A 95 4.02 12.06 21.66
C LYS A 95 5.02 12.99 22.33
N ALA A 96 5.95 13.55 21.56
CA ALA A 96 6.91 14.52 22.06
C ALA A 96 6.20 15.78 22.60
N LYS A 97 5.23 16.32 21.86
CA LYS A 97 4.42 17.47 22.31
C LYS A 97 3.70 17.18 23.63
N PHE A 98 3.10 16.00 23.76
CA PHE A 98 2.43 15.56 24.98
C PHE A 98 3.39 15.40 26.16
N GLU A 99 4.55 14.77 25.96
CA GLU A 99 5.56 14.59 27.01
C GLU A 99 6.19 15.92 27.46
N THR A 100 6.25 16.92 26.58
CA THR A 100 6.69 18.28 26.91
C THR A 100 5.59 19.18 27.43
N LEU A 101 4.33 18.73 27.38
CA LEU A 101 3.19 19.48 27.88
C LEU A 101 3.34 19.61 29.40
N ARG A 102 3.20 20.83 29.91
CA ARG A 102 3.25 21.13 31.33
C ARG A 102 2.21 22.16 31.67
N MET A 103 1.66 22.02 32.86
CA MET A 103 0.66 22.95 33.36
C MET A 103 1.27 24.35 33.50
N LYS A 104 0.60 25.36 32.95
CA LYS A 104 0.96 26.77 33.13
C LYS A 104 0.58 27.23 34.53
N VAL A 105 1.27 28.26 35.01
CA VAL A 105 1.00 28.83 36.35
C VAL A 105 -0.39 29.47 36.42
N SER A 106 -0.91 29.93 35.29
CA SER A 106 -2.19 30.66 35.19
C SER A 106 -3.39 29.78 34.82
N GLU A 107 -3.19 28.50 34.54
CA GLU A 107 -4.29 27.60 34.16
C GLU A 107 -4.71 26.72 35.35
N SER A 108 -6.01 26.44 35.45
CA SER A 108 -6.53 25.56 36.50
C SER A 108 -6.24 24.09 36.16
N ILE A 109 -6.33 23.22 37.16
CA ILE A 109 -6.14 21.77 36.96
C ILE A 109 -7.20 21.22 36.00
N ASP A 110 -8.44 21.69 36.11
CA ASP A 110 -9.54 21.26 35.25
C ASP A 110 -9.29 21.66 33.78
N ASP A 111 -8.73 22.84 33.54
CA ASP A 111 -8.38 23.32 32.20
C ASP A 111 -7.20 22.54 31.57
N TYR A 112 -6.28 22.01 32.39
CA TYR A 112 -5.10 21.28 31.91
C TYR A 112 -5.39 19.81 31.58
N VAL A 113 -6.34 19.19 32.29
CA VAL A 113 -6.66 17.75 32.15
C VAL A 113 -7.73 17.47 31.08
N THR A 114 -8.50 18.49 30.68
CA THR A 114 -9.56 18.41 29.66
C THR A 114 -9.00 18.50 28.24
#